data_AF-A0AA43Q4L0-F1
#
_entry.id   AF-A0AA43Q4L0-F1
#
_cell.length_a   1.000
_cell.length_b   1.000
_cell.length_c   1.000
_cell.angle_alpha   90.00
_cell.angle_beta   90.00
_cell.angle_gamma   90.00
#
_symmetry.space_group_name_H-M   'P 1'
#
loop_
_entity.id
_entity.type
_entity.pdbx_description
1 polymer ?
#
loop_
_entity_poly.entity_id
_entity_poly.type
_entity_poly.pdbx_seq_one_letter_code
_entity_poly.pdbx_strand_id
1 'polypeptide(L)'
;MAQEKNYLKDPFANAVFEILKGIDRDVERGEDALMLGLGIVMLSSTFAPVAPPSILLPLVALTFAVSAGFARKNYHNMERKLLQSMAQLEGHDKTILLPIAAVFSEYPMHTLAESFNPLKNLKRTWKSALGGLLINPLWMPIFYVMGMQIIEEKNLGILNRAILGVEQKICSLSSVV
;
A
#
# COMPACT_ATOMS: atom_id res chain seq x y z
N MET A 1 -8.95 -14.53 -19.50
CA MET A 1 -7.87 -13.58 -19.84
C MET A 1 -8.36 -12.19 -19.49
N ALA A 2 -7.82 -11.56 -18.46
CA ALA A 2 -8.20 -10.19 -18.09
C ALA A 2 -7.26 -9.21 -18.80
N GLN A 3 -7.81 -8.31 -19.60
CA GLN A 3 -7.10 -7.22 -20.27
C GLN A 3 -6.16 -6.53 -19.26
N GLU A 4 -4.85 -6.51 -19.54
CA GLU A 4 -3.89 -5.83 -18.65
C GLU A 4 -4.22 -4.34 -18.64
N LYS A 5 -4.70 -3.85 -17.49
CA LYS A 5 -5.05 -2.44 -17.27
C LYS A 5 -3.77 -1.63 -17.08
N ASN A 6 -3.14 -1.21 -18.17
CA ASN A 6 -2.19 -0.09 -18.15
C ASN A 6 -2.92 1.22 -17.80
N TYR A 7 -2.18 2.27 -17.44
CA TYR A 7 -2.77 3.56 -17.11
C TYR A 7 -3.20 4.37 -18.33
N LEU A 8 -2.64 4.07 -19.50
CA LEU A 8 -2.94 4.74 -20.76
C LEU A 8 -4.22 4.16 -21.36
N LYS A 9 -5.29 4.95 -21.42
CA LYS A 9 -6.59 4.52 -21.95
C LYS A 9 -7.02 5.31 -23.17
N ASP A 10 -6.60 6.56 -23.27
CA ASP A 10 -6.97 7.43 -24.39
C ASP A 10 -5.72 7.87 -25.16
N PRO A 11 -5.59 7.53 -26.45
CA PRO A 11 -4.45 7.93 -27.28
C PRO A 11 -4.34 9.45 -27.51
N PHE A 12 -5.39 10.24 -27.20
CA PHE A 12 -5.41 11.69 -27.41
C PHE A 12 -5.30 12.52 -26.11
N ALA A 13 -5.30 11.87 -24.94
CA ALA A 13 -5.14 12.56 -23.67
C ALA A 13 -3.66 12.83 -23.33
N ASN A 14 -3.41 13.81 -22.46
CA ASN A 14 -2.08 14.02 -21.91
C ASN A 14 -1.66 12.78 -21.10
N ALA A 15 -0.73 12.00 -21.66
CA ALA A 15 -0.34 10.69 -21.15
C ALA A 15 0.21 10.75 -19.71
N VAL A 16 0.93 11.82 -19.36
CA VAL A 16 1.43 12.04 -17.99
C VAL A 16 0.26 12.24 -17.01
N PHE A 17 -0.74 13.03 -17.40
CA PHE A 17 -1.91 13.30 -16.56
C PHE A 17 -2.78 12.04 -16.38
N GLU A 18 -2.97 11.22 -17.42
CA GLU A 18 -3.67 9.93 -17.30
C GLU A 18 -2.95 8.99 -16.32
N ILE A 19 -1.62 8.91 -16.41
CA ILE A 19 -0.82 8.08 -15.52
C ILE A 19 -0.91 8.58 -14.08
N LEU A 20 -0.78 9.90 -13.85
CA LEU A 20 -0.90 10.50 -12.53
C LEU A 20 -2.26 10.23 -11.90
N LYS A 21 -3.35 10.52 -12.62
CA LYS A 21 -4.70 10.23 -12.16
C LYS A 21 -4.93 8.73 -11.90
N GLY A 22 -4.34 7.89 -12.74
CA GLY A 22 -4.42 6.44 -12.61
C GLY A 22 -3.73 5.91 -11.37
N ILE A 23 -2.50 6.36 -11.12
CA ILE A 23 -1.71 5.93 -9.96
C ILE A 23 -2.24 6.53 -8.67
N ASP A 24 -2.66 7.79 -8.67
CA ASP A 24 -3.28 8.46 -7.53
C ASP A 24 -4.53 7.68 -7.04
N ARG A 25 -5.41 7.32 -7.97
CA ARG A 25 -6.59 6.49 -7.67
C ARG A 25 -6.22 5.11 -7.13
N ASP A 26 -5.15 4.50 -7.62
CA ASP A 26 -4.70 3.21 -7.09
C ASP A 26 -4.05 3.39 -5.70
N VAL A 27 -3.39 4.51 -5.40
CA VAL A 27 -2.89 4.84 -4.05
C VAL A 27 -4.05 4.99 -3.08
N GLU A 28 -5.07 5.78 -3.44
CA GLU A 28 -6.30 5.97 -2.66
C GLU A 28 -6.94 4.61 -2.31
N ARG A 29 -7.06 3.70 -3.29
CA ARG A 29 -7.56 2.33 -3.03
C ARG A 29 -6.72 1.54 -2.04
N GLY A 30 -5.41 1.73 -2.06
CA GLY A 30 -4.49 1.10 -1.11
C GLY A 30 -4.73 1.64 0.31
N GLU A 31 -4.84 2.95 0.44
CA GLU A 31 -5.10 3.64 1.71
C GLU A 31 -6.49 3.25 2.26
N ASP A 32 -7.52 3.24 1.42
CA ASP A 32 -8.88 2.80 1.75
C ASP A 32 -8.91 1.37 2.28
N ALA A 33 -8.17 0.46 1.65
CA ALA A 33 -8.11 -0.94 2.09
C ALA A 33 -7.52 -1.06 3.50
N LEU A 34 -6.47 -0.29 3.80
CA LEU A 34 -5.87 -0.25 5.13
C LEU A 34 -6.79 0.40 6.16
N MET A 35 -7.41 1.53 5.79
CA MET A 35 -8.33 2.28 6.64
C MET A 35 -9.58 1.45 6.99
N LEU A 36 -10.14 0.74 6.01
CA LEU A 36 -11.25 -0.18 6.22
C LEU A 36 -10.86 -1.31 7.18
N GLY A 37 -9.68 -1.89 7.02
CA GLY A 37 -9.15 -2.90 7.94
C GLY A 37 -9.04 -2.36 9.37
N LEU A 38 -8.48 -1.15 9.53
CA LEU A 38 -8.38 -0.48 10.83
C LEU A 38 -9.76 -0.18 11.43
N GLY A 39 -10.69 0.34 10.63
CA GLY A 39 -12.06 0.64 11.06
C GLY A 39 -12.79 -0.59 11.58
N ILE A 40 -12.70 -1.73 10.87
CA ILE A 40 -13.27 -3.00 11.31
C ILE A 40 -12.66 -3.45 12.64
N VAL A 41 -11.34 -3.32 12.79
CA VAL A 41 -10.66 -3.67 14.05
C VAL A 41 -11.11 -2.76 15.19
N MET A 42 -11.27 -1.46 14.98
CA MET A 42 -11.76 -0.56 16.03
C MET A 42 -13.18 -0.94 16.51
N LEU A 43 -14.01 -1.45 15.60
CA LEU A 43 -15.34 -1.97 15.91
C LEU A 43 -15.31 -3.28 16.71
N SER A 44 -14.18 -3.99 16.81
CA SER A 44 -14.08 -5.24 17.56
C SER A 44 -14.42 -5.05 19.04
N SER A 45 -14.16 -3.87 19.60
CA SER A 45 -14.50 -3.50 20.97
C SER A 45 -16.01 -3.62 21.27
N THR A 46 -16.86 -3.31 20.30
CA THR A 46 -18.33 -3.46 20.39
C THR A 46 -18.76 -4.92 20.52
N PHE A 47 -17.97 -5.86 20.00
CA PHE A 47 -18.26 -7.29 20.04
C PHE A 47 -17.62 -8.01 21.24
N ALA A 48 -16.79 -7.33 22.03
CA ALA A 48 -16.15 -7.90 23.22
C ALA A 48 -17.14 -8.48 24.26
N PRO A 49 -18.36 -7.93 24.48
CA PRO A 49 -19.35 -8.53 25.37
C PRO A 49 -20.00 -9.80 24.82
N VAL A 50 -19.91 -10.04 23.50
CA VAL A 50 -20.68 -11.07 22.79
C VAL A 50 -19.80 -12.25 22.36
N ALA A 51 -18.51 -12.03 22.12
CA ALA A 51 -17.57 -13.07 21.68
C ALA A 51 -16.32 -13.12 22.56
N PRO A 52 -15.83 -14.32 22.90
CA PRO A 52 -14.61 -14.47 23.68
C PRO A 52 -13.37 -14.01 22.90
N PRO A 53 -12.28 -13.61 23.60
CA PRO A 53 -11.03 -13.19 22.97
C PRO A 53 -10.40 -14.24 22.04
N SER A 54 -10.62 -15.53 22.30
CA SER A 54 -10.14 -16.64 21.46
C SER A 54 -10.75 -16.66 20.06
N ILE A 55 -11.89 -15.98 19.86
CA ILE A 55 -12.53 -15.81 18.55
C ILE A 55 -12.25 -14.41 18.01
N LEU A 56 -12.40 -13.39 18.85
CA LEU A 56 -12.29 -11.99 18.43
C LEU A 56 -10.88 -11.61 18.00
N LEU A 57 -9.84 -12.02 18.75
CA LEU A 57 -8.46 -11.62 18.47
C LEU A 57 -7.90 -12.25 17.18
N PRO A 58 -8.15 -13.54 16.87
CA PRO A 58 -7.81 -14.10 15.57
C PRO A 58 -8.52 -13.40 14.40
N LEU A 59 -9.80 -13.01 14.57
CA LEU A 59 -10.52 -12.27 13.54
C LEU A 59 -9.91 -10.87 13.31
N VAL A 60 -9.52 -10.18 14.37
CA VAL A 60 -8.78 -8.90 14.27
C VAL A 60 -7.47 -9.10 13.50
N ALA A 61 -6.69 -10.12 13.85
CA ALA A 61 -5.45 -10.42 13.15
C ALA A 61 -5.69 -10.77 11.67
N LEU A 62 -6.76 -11.51 11.37
CA LEU A 62 -7.12 -11.86 10.00
C LEU A 62 -7.51 -10.62 9.20
N THR A 63 -8.32 -9.73 9.77
CA THR A 63 -8.70 -8.46 9.12
C THR A 63 -7.48 -7.64 8.73
N PHE A 64 -6.54 -7.45 9.67
CA PHE A 64 -5.28 -6.76 9.38
C PHE A 64 -4.40 -7.49 8.35
N ALA A 65 -4.35 -8.83 8.40
CA ALA A 65 -3.60 -9.61 7.43
C ALA A 65 -4.17 -9.45 6.01
N VAL A 66 -5.50 -9.45 5.89
CA VAL A 66 -6.20 -9.30 4.61
C VAL A 66 -6.05 -7.88 4.07
N SER A 67 -6.27 -6.84 4.88
CA SER A 67 -6.12 -5.44 4.46
C SER A 67 -4.69 -5.14 4.00
N ALA A 68 -3.69 -5.49 4.81
CA ALA A 68 -2.28 -5.33 4.45
C ALA A 68 -1.90 -6.15 3.22
N GLY A 69 -2.47 -7.35 3.07
CA GLY A 69 -2.30 -8.19 1.89
C GLY A 69 -2.83 -7.55 0.60
N PHE A 70 -4.01 -6.96 0.66
CA PHE A 70 -4.61 -6.20 -0.44
C PHE A 70 -3.79 -4.96 -0.79
N ALA A 71 -3.39 -4.16 0.20
CA ALA A 71 -2.57 -2.97 0.01
C ALA A 71 -1.22 -3.30 -0.67
N ARG A 72 -0.54 -4.35 -0.20
CA ARG A 72 0.72 -4.82 -0.82
C ARG A 72 0.54 -5.30 -2.24
N LYS A 73 -0.51 -6.10 -2.49
CA LYS A 73 -0.83 -6.55 -3.84
C LYS A 73 -1.14 -5.37 -4.75
N ASN A 74 -1.84 -4.36 -4.24
CA ASN A 74 -2.11 -3.13 -4.95
C ASN A 74 -0.82 -2.35 -5.26
N TYR A 75 0.11 -2.26 -4.30
CA TYR A 75 1.42 -1.62 -4.48
C TYR A 75 2.23 -2.23 -5.63
N HIS A 76 2.38 -3.56 -5.68
CA HIS A 76 3.05 -4.22 -6.80
C HIS A 76 2.31 -4.07 -8.14
N ASN A 77 0.98 -3.97 -8.10
CA ASN A 77 0.21 -3.69 -9.31
C ASN A 77 0.46 -2.26 -9.80
N MET A 78 0.56 -1.26 -8.92
CA MET A 78 0.89 0.11 -9.29
C MET A 78 2.27 0.18 -9.95
N GLU A 79 3.28 -0.44 -9.34
CA GLU A 79 4.63 -0.54 -9.89
C GLU A 79 4.61 -1.11 -11.32
N ARG A 80 3.98 -2.28 -11.49
CA ARG A 80 3.89 -2.94 -12.80
C ARG A 80 3.19 -2.06 -13.84
N LYS A 81 2.03 -1.49 -13.50
CA LYS A 81 1.26 -0.64 -14.42
C LYS A 81 2.04 0.62 -14.80
N LEU A 82 2.72 1.24 -13.83
CA LEU A 82 3.53 2.43 -14.06
C LEU A 82 4.70 2.11 -15.00
N LEU A 83 5.46 1.04 -14.75
CA LEU A 83 6.57 0.63 -15.62
C LEU A 83 6.10 0.30 -17.04
N GLN A 84 4.96 -0.40 -17.17
CA GLN A 84 4.35 -0.69 -18.47
C GLN A 84 3.93 0.59 -19.20
N SER A 85 3.31 1.55 -18.50
CA SER A 85 2.93 2.83 -19.08
C SER A 85 4.13 3.70 -19.45
N MET A 86 5.17 3.74 -18.62
CA MET A 86 6.40 4.50 -18.90
C MET A 86 7.24 3.91 -20.03
N ALA A 87 7.10 2.61 -20.33
CA ALA A 87 7.75 2.00 -21.49
C ALA A 87 7.18 2.51 -22.83
N GLN A 88 5.97 3.06 -22.82
CA GLN A 88 5.29 3.62 -23.99
C GLN A 88 5.50 5.13 -24.15
N LEU A 89 6.18 5.78 -23.21
CA LEU A 89 6.46 7.22 -23.22
C LEU A 89 7.86 7.53 -23.74
N GLU A 90 8.00 8.68 -24.40
CA GLU A 90 9.27 9.19 -24.91
C GLU A 90 9.69 10.50 -24.22
N GLY A 91 11.00 10.73 -24.13
CA GLY A 91 11.60 12.02 -23.77
C GLY A 91 11.14 12.62 -22.44
N HIS A 92 10.49 13.78 -22.52
CA HIS A 92 10.19 14.64 -21.37
C HIS A 92 9.15 14.02 -20.43
N ASP A 93 8.11 13.38 -20.96
CA ASP A 93 7.01 12.78 -20.20
C ASP A 93 7.52 11.67 -19.27
N LYS A 94 8.45 10.86 -19.76
CA LYS A 94 9.11 9.83 -18.97
C LYS A 94 9.96 10.42 -17.84
N THR A 95 10.58 11.57 -18.07
CA THR A 95 11.41 12.28 -17.08
C THR A 95 10.56 12.86 -15.96
N ILE A 96 9.36 13.36 -16.28
CA ILE A 96 8.40 13.89 -15.30
C ILE A 96 7.95 12.80 -14.31
N LEU A 97 7.74 11.56 -14.78
CA LEU A 97 7.26 10.43 -13.97
C LEU A 97 8.38 9.67 -13.23
N LEU A 98 9.64 9.91 -13.59
CA LEU A 98 10.80 9.23 -13.01
C LEU A 98 10.88 9.32 -11.47
N PRO A 99 10.55 10.46 -10.82
CA PRO A 99 10.50 10.56 -9.36
C PRO A 99 9.51 9.57 -8.71
N ILE A 100 8.39 9.28 -9.37
CA ILE A 100 7.39 8.32 -8.86
C ILE A 100 7.90 6.89 -9.03
N ALA A 101 8.50 6.58 -10.19
CA ALA A 101 9.11 5.27 -10.43
C ALA A 101 10.27 4.98 -9.45
N ALA A 102 11.06 6.00 -9.10
CA ALA A 102 12.17 5.88 -8.16
C ALA A 102 11.71 5.39 -6.78
N VAL A 103 10.51 5.80 -6.31
CA VAL A 103 9.95 5.37 -5.02
C VAL A 103 9.88 3.84 -4.93
N PHE A 104 9.49 3.15 -6.00
CA PHE A 104 9.38 1.68 -5.99
C PHE A 104 10.74 0.99 -5.84
N SER A 105 11.81 1.60 -6.37
CA SER A 105 13.17 1.10 -6.24
C SER A 105 13.81 1.44 -4.88
N GLU A 106 13.48 2.61 -4.32
CA GLU A 106 14.01 3.08 -3.02
C GLU A 106 13.28 2.43 -1.84
N TYR A 107 11.99 2.13 -2.00
CA TYR A 107 11.12 1.55 -0.98
C TYR A 107 10.45 0.26 -1.48
N PRO A 108 11.23 -0.76 -1.86
CA PRO A 108 10.67 -2.00 -2.38
C PRO A 108 9.83 -2.70 -1.32
N MET A 109 8.67 -3.22 -1.73
CA MET A 109 7.89 -4.10 -0.88
C MET A 109 8.35 -5.54 -1.06
N HIS A 110 8.61 -6.21 0.07
CA HIS A 110 8.82 -7.64 0.08
C HIS A 110 7.56 -8.38 -0.34
N THR A 111 7.71 -9.58 -0.91
CA THR A 111 6.58 -10.43 -1.26
C THR A 111 5.72 -10.76 -0.03
N LEU A 112 4.45 -11.15 -0.26
CA LEU A 112 3.58 -11.61 0.83
C LEU A 112 4.19 -12.82 1.56
N ALA A 113 4.74 -13.79 0.83
CA ALA A 113 5.39 -14.97 1.40
C ALA A 113 6.57 -14.59 2.31
N GLU A 114 7.37 -13.61 1.89
CA GLU A 114 8.47 -13.09 2.71
C GLU A 114 7.97 -12.33 3.92
N SER A 115 6.94 -11.52 3.77
CA SER A 115 6.39 -10.70 4.84
C SER A 115 5.65 -11.52 5.90
N PHE A 116 4.96 -12.59 5.52
CA PHE A 116 4.32 -13.48 6.50
C PHE A 116 5.29 -14.48 7.14
N ASN A 117 6.53 -14.57 6.67
CA ASN A 117 7.53 -15.48 7.23
C ASN A 117 8.17 -14.90 8.51
N PRO A 118 7.91 -15.47 9.71
CA PRO A 118 8.43 -14.94 10.96
C PRO A 118 9.96 -15.05 11.07
N LEU A 119 10.55 -16.05 10.41
CA LEU A 119 12.00 -16.29 10.41
C LEU A 119 12.74 -15.26 9.57
N LYS A 120 12.09 -14.73 8.53
CA LYS A 120 12.65 -13.65 7.71
C LYS A 120 12.44 -12.27 8.34
N ASN A 121 11.50 -12.13 9.26
CA ASN A 121 11.14 -10.85 9.90
C ASN A 121 11.43 -10.84 11.40
N LEU A 122 12.61 -11.32 11.81
CA LEU A 122 12.98 -11.51 13.21
C LEU A 122 12.73 -10.27 14.09
N LYS A 123 13.06 -9.07 13.60
CA LYS A 123 12.83 -7.81 14.33
C LYS A 123 11.34 -7.58 14.62
N ARG A 124 10.46 -7.87 13.65
CA ARG A 124 9.02 -7.75 13.84
C ARG A 124 8.50 -8.86 14.74
N THR A 125 8.88 -10.11 14.47
CA THR A 125 8.54 -11.28 15.28
C THR A 125 8.88 -11.06 16.75
N TRP A 126 10.07 -10.55 17.05
CA TRP A 126 10.51 -10.25 18.41
C TRP A 126 9.65 -9.15 19.07
N LYS A 127 9.38 -8.05 18.36
CA LYS A 127 8.49 -6.99 18.87
C LYS A 127 7.08 -7.52 19.13
N SER A 128 6.55 -8.35 18.24
CA SER A 128 5.24 -8.97 18.39
C SER A 128 5.20 -9.98 19.51
N ALA A 129 6.25 -10.78 19.70
CA ALA A 129 6.38 -11.73 20.79
C ALA A 129 6.48 -11.02 22.14
N LEU A 130 7.28 -9.96 22.24
CA LEU A 130 7.37 -9.11 23.44
C LEU A 130 6.01 -8.49 23.77
N GLY A 131 5.33 -7.89 22.79
CA GLY A 131 4.00 -7.33 22.99
C GLY A 131 2.97 -8.38 23.42
N GLY A 132 3.00 -9.56 22.79
CA GLY A 132 2.14 -10.69 23.16
C GLY A 132 2.42 -11.20 24.58
N LEU A 133 3.69 -11.31 24.98
CA LEU A 133 4.05 -11.77 26.32
C LEU A 133 3.62 -10.78 27.41
N LEU A 134 3.64 -9.48 27.12
CA LEU A 134 3.20 -8.44 28.06
C LEU A 134 1.69 -8.35 28.25
N ILE A 135 0.88 -8.83 27.29
CA ILE A 135 -0.59 -8.75 27.34
C ILE A 135 -1.19 -10.16 27.45
N ASN A 136 -1.15 -10.92 26.36
CA ASN A 136 -1.38 -12.36 26.30
C ASN A 136 -0.93 -12.90 24.91
N PRO A 137 -0.66 -14.20 24.78
CA PRO A 137 -0.14 -14.78 23.53
C PRO A 137 -1.03 -14.56 22.29
N LEU A 138 -2.35 -14.37 22.44
CA LEU A 138 -3.27 -14.12 21.33
C LEU A 138 -3.06 -12.75 20.66
N TRP A 139 -2.36 -11.82 21.32
CA TRP A 139 -1.99 -10.53 20.73
C TRP A 139 -0.77 -10.59 19.81
N MET A 140 0.06 -11.62 19.93
CA MET A 140 1.26 -11.74 19.09
C MET A 140 0.94 -11.71 17.58
N PRO A 141 -0.05 -12.48 17.07
CA PRO A 141 -0.46 -12.39 15.67
C PRO A 141 -0.91 -10.98 15.28
N ILE A 142 -1.71 -10.32 16.14
CA ILE A 142 -2.22 -8.95 15.91
C ILE A 142 -1.07 -7.98 15.74
N PHE A 143 -0.11 -7.95 16.68
CA PHE A 143 1.03 -7.05 16.59
C PHE A 143 1.90 -7.32 15.36
N TYR A 144 2.00 -8.59 14.94
CA TYR A 144 2.75 -8.94 13.75
C TYR A 144 2.11 -8.33 12.49
N VAL A 145 0.81 -8.53 12.30
CA VAL A 145 0.10 -8.04 11.11
C VAL A 145 -0.13 -6.53 11.17
N MET A 146 -0.33 -5.94 12.35
CA MET A 146 -0.36 -4.49 12.53
C MET A 146 0.97 -3.86 12.11
N GLY A 147 2.10 -4.50 12.46
CA GLY A 147 3.41 -4.08 11.99
C GLY A 147 3.58 -4.19 10.47
N MET A 148 2.86 -5.08 9.79
CA MET A 148 2.78 -5.09 8.33
C MET A 148 1.98 -3.90 7.82
N GLN A 149 0.77 -3.69 8.36
CA GLN A 149 -0.10 -2.58 8.00
C GLN A 149 0.59 -1.20 8.08
N ILE A 150 1.37 -0.95 9.14
CA ILE A 150 2.13 0.30 9.30
C ILE A 150 3.16 0.49 8.18
N ILE A 151 3.81 -0.58 7.72
CA ILE A 151 4.78 -0.52 6.62
C ILE A 151 4.06 -0.20 5.31
N GLU A 152 2.90 -0.83 5.06
CA GLU A 152 2.08 -0.56 3.88
C GLU A 152 1.67 0.93 3.83
N GLU A 153 1.14 1.44 4.94
CA GLU A 153 0.70 2.82 5.07
C GLU A 153 1.86 3.80 4.82
N LYS A 154 3.03 3.54 5.40
CA LYS A 154 4.22 4.37 5.20
C LYS A 154 4.63 4.42 3.73
N ASN A 155 4.65 3.28 3.05
CA ASN A 155 5.07 3.21 1.64
C ASN A 155 4.06 3.90 0.72
N LEU A 156 2.76 3.74 0.97
CA LEU A 156 1.71 4.47 0.26
C LEU A 156 1.82 5.97 0.50
N GLY A 157 2.07 6.41 1.73
CA GLY A 157 2.27 7.83 2.05
C GLY A 157 3.50 8.45 1.38
N ILE A 158 4.60 7.70 1.23
CA ILE A 158 5.78 8.15 0.46
C ILE A 158 5.44 8.28 -1.03
N LEU A 159 4.72 7.30 -1.58
CA LEU A 159 4.29 7.31 -2.98
C LEU A 159 3.34 8.48 -3.26
N ASN A 160 2.36 8.71 -2.39
CA ASN A 160 1.43 9.84 -2.47
C ASN A 160 2.18 11.19 -2.49
N ARG A 161 3.16 11.37 -1.60
CA ARG A 161 4.00 12.58 -1.61
C ARG A 161 4.78 12.78 -2.91
N ALA A 162 5.26 11.69 -3.52
CA ALA A 162 5.95 11.77 -4.80
C ALA A 162 4.99 12.17 -5.94
N ILE A 163 3.76 11.63 -5.93
CA ILE A 163 2.71 12.00 -6.89
C ILE A 163 2.36 13.48 -6.77
N LEU A 164 2.04 13.95 -5.57
CA LEU A 164 1.76 15.37 -5.30
C LEU A 164 2.92 16.29 -5.73
N GLY A 165 4.16 15.85 -5.50
CA GLY A 165 5.35 16.59 -5.93
C GLY A 165 5.48 16.71 -7.46
N VAL A 166 5.07 15.67 -8.21
CA VAL A 166 5.03 15.73 -9.68
C VAL A 166 3.86 16.59 -10.17
N GLU A 167 2.68 16.46 -9.57
CA GLU A 167 1.51 17.29 -9.91
C GLU A 167 1.79 18.78 -9.73
N GLN A 168 2.42 19.16 -8.61
CA GLN A 168 2.82 20.55 -8.35
C GLN A 168 3.80 21.07 -9.42
N LYS A 169 4.77 20.25 -9.84
CA LYS A 169 5.70 20.62 -10.91
C LYS A 169 4.96 20.90 -12.22
N ILE A 170 4.03 20.03 -12.62
CA ILE A 170 3.25 20.21 -13.85
C ILE A 170 2.39 21.47 -13.78
N CYS A 171 1.67 21.69 -12.68
CA CYS A 171 0.87 22.91 -12.48
C CYS A 171 1.73 24.18 -12.53
N SER A 172 2.92 24.16 -11.90
CA SER A 172 3.83 25.31 -11.94
C SER A 172 4.35 25.59 -13.36
N LEU A 173 4.69 24.55 -14.14
CA LEU A 173 5.12 24.69 -15.54
C LEU A 173 4.01 25.23 -16.44
N SER A 174 2.75 24.85 -16.18
CA SER A 174 1.59 25.37 -16.92
C SER A 174 1.25 26.82 -16.60
N SER A 175 1.67 27.36 -15.45
CA SER A 175 1.46 28.77 -15.07
C SER A 175 2.50 29.75 -15.61
N VAL A 176 3.57 29.24 -16.22
CA VAL A 176 4.70 30.01 -16.79
C VAL A 176 4.58 30.17 -18.31
N VAL A 177 3.58 29.54 -18.93
CA VAL A 177 3.20 29.69 -20.34
C VAL A 177 1.96 30.56 -20.45
#